data_AF-A0A330GUG9-F1
#
_entry.id   AF-A0A330GUG9-F1
#
_cell.length_a   1.000
_cell.length_b   1.000
_cell.length_c   1.000
_cell.angle_alpha   90.00
_cell.angle_beta   90.00
_cell.angle_gamma   90.00
#
_symmetry.space_group_name_H-M   'P 1'
#
loop_
_entity.id
_entity.type
_entity.pdbx_description
1 polymer ?
#
loop_
_entity_poly.entity_id
_entity_poly.type
_entity_poly.pdbx_seq_one_letter_code
_entity_poly.pdbx_strand_id
1 'polypeptide(L)'
;MKSTPDAAHLDAWDIRILSEIQSDGRISKSELAKRVHLSASACSERLRVLQATGVIEGFYARLSPALIGGIVSIMVEVVLDRHRLEDQRHFEAAVKEIPEILDCWAIGGRIDYLMRVSSPSMAAYQEFMEGLLQAGLGIDQYYSLVVTKPVKANSPIPLSSLKRR
;
A
#
# COMPACT_ATOMS: atom_id res chain seq x y z
N MET A 1 -8.45 15.17 8.91
CA MET A 1 -8.41 15.21 7.44
C MET A 1 -7.34 16.21 7.03
N LYS A 2 -6.09 15.78 6.82
CA LYS A 2 -5.12 16.61 6.10
C LYS A 2 -5.58 16.59 4.64
N SER A 3 -5.85 17.76 4.08
CA SER A 3 -6.12 17.94 2.65
C SER A 3 -5.07 17.16 1.86
N THR A 4 -5.51 16.22 1.02
CA THR A 4 -4.67 15.63 -0.02
C THR A 4 -3.96 16.79 -0.72
N PRO A 5 -2.62 16.83 -0.75
CA PRO A 5 -1.94 17.89 -1.49
C PRO A 5 -2.49 17.87 -2.92
N ASP A 6 -2.87 19.04 -3.43
CA ASP A 6 -3.23 19.23 -4.84
C ASP A 6 -2.23 18.45 -5.68
N ALA A 7 -2.73 17.60 -6.59
CA ALA A 7 -1.92 16.65 -7.33
C ALA A 7 -0.64 17.35 -7.80
N ALA A 8 0.51 16.98 -7.20
CA ALA A 8 1.76 17.69 -7.42
C ALA A 8 1.98 17.81 -8.93
N HIS A 9 2.21 19.03 -9.41
CA HIS A 9 2.41 19.27 -10.84
C HIS A 9 3.77 18.67 -11.24
N LEU A 10 3.77 17.39 -11.63
CA LEU A 10 4.98 16.66 -11.99
C LEU A 10 5.40 17.01 -13.41
N ASP A 11 6.62 17.52 -13.57
CA ASP A 11 7.19 17.74 -14.89
C ASP A 11 7.87 16.47 -15.44
N ALA A 12 8.38 16.55 -16.67
CA ALA A 12 9.00 15.40 -17.33
C ALA A 12 10.25 14.87 -16.60
N TRP A 13 10.98 15.71 -15.87
CA TRP A 13 12.14 15.29 -15.09
C TRP A 13 11.71 14.58 -13.81
N ASP A 14 10.66 15.07 -13.15
CA ASP A 14 10.10 14.42 -11.96
C ASP A 14 9.60 13.02 -12.29
N ILE A 15 8.90 12.86 -13.43
CA ILE A 15 8.46 11.55 -13.91
C ILE A 15 9.64 10.60 -14.19
N ARG A 16 10.75 11.11 -14.76
CA ARG A 16 11.97 10.30 -14.98
C ARG A 16 12.60 9.88 -13.66
N ILE A 17 12.71 10.80 -12.70
CA ILE A 17 13.23 10.51 -11.35
C ILE A 17 12.39 9.42 -10.69
N LEU A 18 11.06 9.54 -10.70
CA LEU A 18 10.15 8.56 -10.12
C LEU A 18 10.22 7.21 -10.84
N SER A 19 10.40 7.20 -12.16
CA SER A 19 10.58 5.97 -12.94
C SER A 19 11.84 5.22 -12.51
N GLU A 20 12.98 5.92 -12.38
CA GLU A 20 14.23 5.31 -11.94
C GLU A 20 14.14 4.80 -10.49
N ILE A 21 13.57 5.60 -9.59
CA ILE A 21 13.46 5.26 -8.16
C ILE A 21 12.52 4.08 -7.91
N GLN A 22 11.40 3.97 -8.63
CA GLN A 22 10.52 2.82 -8.49
C GLN A 22 11.19 1.52 -8.95
N SER A 23 12.14 1.60 -9.89
CA SER A 23 12.91 0.45 -10.37
C SER A 23 14.08 0.11 -9.44
N ASP A 24 14.80 1.11 -8.95
CA ASP A 24 15.94 0.96 -8.04
C ASP A 24 15.90 2.03 -6.96
N GLY A 25 15.21 1.74 -5.85
CA GLY A 25 15.11 2.64 -4.71
C GLY A 25 16.44 2.86 -3.96
N ARG A 26 17.50 2.10 -4.27
CA ARG A 26 18.84 2.22 -3.67
C ARG A 26 19.83 2.96 -4.57
N ILE A 27 19.39 3.44 -5.73
CA ILE A 27 20.23 4.17 -6.67
C ILE A 27 20.92 5.36 -5.98
N SER A 28 22.21 5.53 -6.22
CA SER A 28 22.95 6.66 -5.67
C SER A 28 22.49 7.97 -6.33
N LYS A 29 22.53 9.08 -5.59
CA LYS A 29 22.13 10.39 -6.13
C LYS A 29 22.94 10.79 -7.37
N SER A 30 24.23 10.43 -7.42
CA SER A 30 25.10 10.71 -8.56
C SER A 30 24.73 9.89 -9.79
N GLU A 31 24.37 8.61 -9.61
CA GLU A 31 23.93 7.75 -10.71
C GLU A 31 22.54 8.13 -11.20
N LEU A 32 21.62 8.44 -10.29
CA LEU A 32 20.29 8.95 -10.62
C LEU A 32 20.39 10.20 -11.50
N ALA A 33 21.19 11.19 -11.08
CA ALA A 33 21.38 12.44 -11.84
C ALA A 33 21.90 12.20 -13.26
N LYS A 34 22.80 11.22 -13.45
CA LYS A 34 23.29 10.82 -14.78
C LYS A 34 22.17 10.23 -15.63
N ARG A 35 21.41 9.26 -15.09
CA ARG A 35 20.32 8.58 -15.81
C ARG A 35 19.19 9.53 -16.21
N VAL A 36 18.89 10.49 -15.35
CA VAL A 36 17.87 11.50 -15.62
C VAL A 36 18.44 12.76 -16.28
N HIS A 37 19.69 12.77 -16.77
CA HIS A 37 20.31 13.89 -17.48
C HIS A 37 20.18 15.27 -16.78
N LEU A 38 20.35 15.30 -15.47
CA LEU A 38 20.36 16.52 -14.66
C LEU A 38 21.71 16.73 -13.98
N SER A 39 21.99 17.96 -13.55
CA SER A 39 23.08 18.19 -12.59
C SER A 39 22.75 17.51 -11.25
N ALA A 40 23.78 17.09 -10.52
CA ALA A 40 23.60 16.42 -9.22
C ALA A 40 22.81 17.27 -8.22
N SER A 41 23.01 18.60 -8.25
CA SER A 41 22.28 19.55 -7.41
C SER A 41 20.80 19.64 -7.81
N ALA A 42 20.49 19.79 -9.11
CA ALA A 42 19.11 19.87 -9.59
C ALA A 42 18.33 18.58 -9.32
N CYS A 43 18.95 17.41 -9.54
CA CYS A 43 18.35 16.12 -9.25
C CYS A 43 18.07 15.94 -7.74
N SER A 44 19.01 16.35 -6.89
CA SER A 44 18.88 16.22 -5.44
C SER A 44 17.75 17.08 -4.89
N GLU A 45 17.60 18.31 -5.39
CA GLU A 45 16.53 19.20 -4.93
C GLU A 45 15.16 18.70 -5.36
N ARG A 46 15.01 18.22 -6.60
CA ARG A 46 13.75 17.61 -7.06
C ARG A 46 13.37 16.39 -6.24
N LEU A 47 14.32 15.48 -6.00
CA LEU A 47 14.09 14.33 -5.15
C LEU A 47 13.63 14.73 -3.74
N ARG A 48 14.27 15.75 -3.14
CA ARG A 48 13.88 16.30 -1.85
C ARG A 48 12.44 16.82 -1.85
N VAL A 49 12.05 17.56 -2.90
CA VAL A 49 10.68 18.08 -3.05
C VAL A 49 9.66 16.95 -3.22
N LEU A 50 9.95 15.94 -4.05
CA LEU A 50 9.07 14.79 -4.26
C LEU A 50 8.83 13.99 -2.97
N GLN A 51 9.85 13.88 -2.11
CA GLN A 51 9.73 13.27 -0.78
C GLN A 51 8.94 14.19 0.18
N ALA A 52 9.28 15.47 0.24
CA ALA A 52 8.65 16.42 1.16
C ALA A 52 7.16 16.66 0.86
N THR A 53 6.75 16.53 -0.40
CA THR A 53 5.36 16.67 -0.86
C THR A 53 4.54 15.38 -0.74
N GLY A 54 5.17 14.26 -0.36
CA GLY A 54 4.51 12.96 -0.22
C GLY A 54 4.26 12.25 -1.55
N VAL A 55 4.80 12.73 -2.67
CA VAL A 55 4.77 11.99 -3.95
C VAL A 55 5.57 10.69 -3.85
N ILE A 56 6.68 10.73 -3.10
CA ILE A 56 7.40 9.54 -2.66
C ILE A 56 7.02 9.30 -1.19
N GLU A 57 6.19 8.30 -0.96
CA GLU A 57 5.70 7.95 0.39
C GLU A 57 6.78 7.26 1.24
N GLY A 58 7.73 6.57 0.61
CA GLY A 58 8.85 5.94 1.32
C GLY A 58 9.71 5.03 0.46
N PHE A 59 10.72 4.44 1.09
CA PHE A 59 11.65 3.49 0.48
C PHE A 59 11.63 2.20 1.29
N TYR A 60 11.15 1.12 0.69
CA TYR A 60 10.96 -0.16 1.38
C TYR A 60 11.62 -1.29 0.60
N ALA A 61 12.23 -2.23 1.33
CA ALA A 61 12.70 -3.47 0.75
C ALA A 61 11.51 -4.35 0.38
N ARG A 62 11.56 -4.97 -0.81
CA ARG A 62 10.60 -6.00 -1.18
C ARG A 62 11.09 -7.35 -0.71
N LEU A 63 10.32 -7.95 0.16
CA LEU A 63 10.61 -9.25 0.75
C LEU A 63 9.92 -10.37 -0.03
N SER A 64 10.57 -11.55 -0.12
CA SER A 64 9.98 -12.75 -0.71
C SER A 64 9.25 -13.55 0.37
N PRO A 65 7.90 -13.58 0.39
CA PRO A 65 7.17 -14.26 1.45
C PRO A 65 7.44 -15.78 1.46
N ALA A 66 7.67 -16.36 0.28
CA ALA A 66 7.99 -17.78 0.12
C ALA A 66 9.32 -18.18 0.77
N LEU A 67 10.31 -17.27 0.82
CA LEU A 67 11.63 -17.56 1.37
C LEU A 67 11.77 -17.22 2.86
N ILE A 68 10.86 -16.40 3.40
CA ILE A 68 10.96 -15.86 4.77
C ILE A 68 10.15 -16.71 5.77
N GLY A 69 9.28 -17.60 5.32
CA GLY A 69 8.58 -18.51 6.23
C GLY A 69 7.31 -19.16 5.70
N GLY A 70 7.09 -19.21 4.37
CA GLY A 70 5.90 -19.84 3.82
C GLY A 70 4.61 -19.09 4.16
N ILE A 71 4.67 -17.76 4.15
CA ILE A 71 3.53 -16.89 4.46
C ILE A 71 2.40 -17.12 3.45
N VAL A 72 1.21 -17.41 3.95
CA VAL A 72 -0.04 -17.46 3.19
C VAL A 72 -0.60 -16.04 3.09
N SER A 73 -1.03 -15.64 1.90
CA SER A 73 -1.79 -14.40 1.70
C SER A 73 -3.27 -14.72 1.53
N ILE A 74 -4.12 -14.03 2.29
CA ILE A 74 -5.57 -14.20 2.28
C ILE A 74 -6.19 -12.85 1.99
N MET A 75 -7.11 -12.79 1.04
CA MET A 75 -7.98 -11.62 0.86
C MET A 75 -9.24 -11.83 1.70
N VAL A 76 -9.69 -10.80 2.42
CA VAL A 76 -10.83 -10.89 3.33
C VAL A 76 -11.84 -9.81 2.97
N GLU A 77 -13.03 -10.24 2.56
CA GLU A 77 -14.17 -9.35 2.40
C GLU A 77 -14.84 -9.19 3.76
N VAL A 78 -15.13 -7.97 4.19
CA VAL A 78 -15.72 -7.66 5.50
C VAL A 78 -16.99 -6.84 5.31
N VAL A 79 -18.05 -7.30 5.97
CA VAL A 79 -19.34 -6.60 6.09
C VAL A 79 -19.50 -6.19 7.56
N LEU A 80 -19.76 -4.92 7.80
CA LEU A 80 -20.05 -4.42 9.14
C LEU A 80 -21.54 -4.60 9.49
N ASP A 81 -21.84 -4.80 10.77
CA ASP A 81 -23.21 -4.92 11.28
C ASP A 81 -23.98 -3.60 11.16
N ARG A 82 -23.26 -2.48 11.20
CA ARG A 82 -23.78 -1.13 11.12
C ARG A 82 -22.86 -0.27 10.24
N HIS A 83 -23.48 0.48 9.34
CA HIS A 83 -22.76 1.34 8.39
C HIS A 83 -22.73 2.81 8.83
N ARG A 84 -22.69 3.08 10.15
CA ARG A 84 -22.56 4.47 10.61
C ARG A 84 -21.09 4.89 10.55
N LEU A 85 -20.86 6.19 10.42
CA LEU A 85 -19.50 6.76 10.40
C LEU A 85 -18.69 6.43 11.66
N GLU A 86 -19.35 6.25 12.80
CA GLU A 86 -18.72 5.86 14.06
C GLU A 86 -18.18 4.42 14.02
N ASP A 87 -18.98 3.48 13.52
CA ASP A 87 -18.63 2.06 13.39
C ASP A 87 -17.47 1.88 12.40
N GLN A 88 -17.55 2.55 11.25
CA GLN A 88 -16.48 2.58 10.25
C GLN A 88 -15.16 3.10 10.84
N ARG A 89 -15.19 4.21 11.57
CA ARG A 89 -13.98 4.79 12.19
C ARG A 89 -13.40 3.87 13.26
N HIS A 90 -14.24 3.19 14.03
CA HIS A 90 -13.80 2.24 15.04
C HIS A 90 -13.05 1.06 14.40
N PHE A 91 -13.65 0.46 13.38
CA PHE A 91 -13.04 -0.61 12.59
C PHE A 91 -11.71 -0.15 11.94
N GLU A 92 -11.72 0.97 11.23
CA GLU A 92 -10.52 1.50 10.57
C GLU A 92 -9.38 1.83 11.54
N ALA A 93 -9.70 2.32 12.74
CA ALA A 93 -8.70 2.64 13.75
C ALA A 93 -8.02 1.35 14.26
N ALA A 94 -8.78 0.29 14.50
CA ALA A 94 -8.22 -0.99 14.89
C ALA A 94 -7.37 -1.61 13.78
N VAL A 95 -7.87 -1.66 12.55
CA VAL A 95 -7.17 -2.27 11.40
C VAL A 95 -5.80 -1.63 11.15
N LYS A 96 -5.66 -0.31 11.32
CA LYS A 96 -4.38 0.40 11.11
C LYS A 96 -3.27 -0.03 12.05
N GLU A 97 -3.60 -0.57 13.22
CA GLU A 97 -2.63 -0.98 14.25
C GLU A 97 -2.25 -2.47 14.13
N ILE A 98 -2.86 -3.21 13.19
CA ILE A 98 -2.71 -4.66 13.06
C ILE A 98 -1.75 -4.99 11.92
N PRO A 99 -0.50 -5.42 12.20
CA PRO A 99 0.53 -5.61 11.19
C PRO A 99 0.28 -6.79 10.23
N GLU A 100 -0.54 -7.76 10.64
CA GLU A 100 -0.96 -8.87 9.80
C GLU A 100 -1.87 -8.41 8.64
N ILE A 101 -2.55 -7.26 8.79
CA ILE A 101 -3.36 -6.64 7.74
C ILE A 101 -2.45 -5.74 6.90
N LEU A 102 -2.03 -6.25 5.74
CA LEU A 102 -1.08 -5.55 4.86
C LEU A 102 -1.73 -4.44 4.03
N ASP A 103 -3.00 -4.62 3.66
CA ASP A 103 -3.81 -3.59 3.03
C ASP A 103 -5.25 -3.70 3.52
N CYS A 104 -5.97 -2.57 3.56
CA CYS A 104 -7.41 -2.51 3.77
C CYS A 104 -7.98 -1.38 2.94
N TRP A 105 -8.97 -1.69 2.11
CA TRP A 105 -9.64 -0.72 1.25
C TRP A 105 -11.13 -0.68 1.57
N ALA A 106 -11.67 0.51 1.82
CA ALA A 106 -13.10 0.73 1.74
C ALA A 106 -13.54 0.62 0.27
N ILE A 107 -14.54 -0.20 -0.01
CA ILE A 107 -15.02 -0.44 -1.37
C ILE A 107 -16.50 -0.12 -1.49
N GLY A 108 -16.93 0.28 -2.68
CA GLY A 108 -18.36 0.45 -2.97
C GLY A 108 -19.00 -0.89 -3.31
N GLY A 109 -20.14 -1.22 -2.69
CA GLY A 109 -20.89 -2.43 -3.01
C GLY A 109 -21.58 -3.05 -1.79
N ARG A 110 -21.74 -4.38 -1.81
CA ARG A 110 -22.34 -5.18 -0.71
C ARG A 110 -21.37 -5.42 0.46
N ILE A 111 -20.09 -5.14 0.25
CA ILE A 111 -19.00 -5.37 1.18
C ILE A 111 -18.45 -3.99 1.55
N ASP A 112 -18.17 -3.76 2.83
CA ASP A 112 -17.64 -2.49 3.31
C ASP A 112 -16.14 -2.38 3.05
N TYR A 113 -15.39 -3.44 3.36
CA TYR A 113 -13.94 -3.47 3.25
C TYR A 113 -13.41 -4.73 2.58
N LEU A 114 -12.33 -4.57 1.82
CA LEU A 114 -11.50 -5.65 1.33
C LEU A 114 -10.11 -5.53 1.96
N MET A 115 -9.67 -6.56 2.65
CA MET A 115 -8.37 -6.61 3.31
C MET A 115 -7.46 -7.63 2.65
N ARG A 116 -6.14 -7.38 2.73
CA ARG A 116 -5.12 -8.37 2.40
C ARG A 116 -4.36 -8.73 3.67
N VAL A 117 -4.57 -9.94 4.16
CA VAL A 117 -3.97 -10.48 5.39
C VAL A 117 -2.80 -11.39 5.04
N SER A 118 -1.76 -11.33 5.85
CA SER A 118 -0.58 -12.19 5.82
C SER A 118 -0.55 -13.04 7.07
N SER A 119 -0.43 -14.37 6.91
CA SER A 119 -0.39 -15.30 8.04
C SER A 119 0.61 -16.44 7.79
N PRO A 120 1.30 -16.96 8.82
CA PRO A 120 2.22 -18.08 8.66
C PRO A 120 1.51 -19.41 8.35
N SER A 121 0.21 -19.54 8.65
CA SER A 121 -0.57 -20.75 8.34
C SER A 121 -2.08 -20.46 8.36
N MET A 122 -2.88 -21.41 7.88
CA MET A 122 -4.33 -21.27 7.94
C MET A 122 -4.90 -21.40 9.36
N ALA A 123 -4.24 -22.15 10.24
CA ALA A 123 -4.60 -22.22 11.65
C ALA A 123 -4.38 -20.87 12.36
N ALA A 124 -3.20 -20.25 12.15
CA ALA A 124 -2.91 -18.93 12.70
C ALA A 124 -3.84 -17.85 12.13
N TYR A 125 -4.25 -17.98 10.86
CA TYR A 125 -5.24 -17.08 10.26
C TYR A 125 -6.62 -17.22 10.92
N GLN A 126 -7.04 -18.44 11.24
CA GLN A 126 -8.31 -18.68 11.91
C GLN A 126 -8.32 -18.04 13.31
N GLU A 127 -7.27 -18.26 14.11
CA GLU A 127 -7.09 -17.63 15.42
C GLU A 127 -7.09 -16.10 15.33
N PHE A 128 -6.43 -15.55 14.31
CA PHE A 128 -6.42 -14.13 14.01
C PHE A 128 -7.84 -13.58 13.77
N MET A 129 -8.63 -14.23 12.89
CA MET A 129 -10.00 -13.79 12.60
C MET A 129 -10.92 -13.93 13.81
N GLU A 130 -10.78 -15.00 14.59
CA GLU A 130 -11.53 -15.17 15.85
C GLU A 130 -11.21 -14.03 16.83
N GLY A 131 -9.93 -13.62 16.93
CA GLY A 131 -9.51 -12.47 17.71
C GLY A 131 -10.16 -11.15 17.25
N LEU A 132 -10.23 -10.90 15.94
CA LEU A 132 -10.90 -9.73 15.39
C LEU A 132 -12.41 -9.68 15.73
N LEU A 133 -13.08 -10.83 15.65
CA LEU A 133 -14.50 -10.93 16.02
C LEU A 133 -14.71 -10.67 17.51
N GLN A 134 -13.86 -11.25 18.37
CA GLN A 134 -13.94 -11.07 19.82
C GLN A 134 -13.62 -9.64 20.27
N ALA A 135 -12.78 -8.93 19.52
CA ALA A 135 -12.48 -7.52 19.77
C ALA A 135 -13.69 -6.59 19.57
N GLY A 136 -14.80 -7.08 19.01
CA GLY A 136 -16.05 -6.34 18.91
C GLY A 136 -16.00 -5.22 17.87
N LEU A 137 -15.25 -5.40 16.79
CA LEU A 137 -15.04 -4.38 15.74
C LEU A 137 -16.27 -4.16 14.82
N GLY A 138 -17.44 -4.65 15.19
CA GLY A 138 -18.67 -4.53 14.40
C GLY A 138 -18.68 -5.38 13.12
N ILE A 139 -17.88 -6.43 13.03
CA ILE A 139 -17.89 -7.35 11.88
C ILE A 139 -19.12 -8.26 11.97
N ASP A 140 -20.06 -8.15 11.02
CA ASP A 140 -21.21 -9.05 10.89
C ASP A 140 -20.81 -10.32 10.15
N GLN A 141 -20.17 -10.15 9.00
CA GLN A 141 -19.78 -11.26 8.12
C GLN A 141 -18.41 -10.99 7.51
N TYR A 142 -17.68 -12.07 7.24
CA TYR A 142 -16.49 -12.01 6.43
C TYR A 142 -16.37 -13.23 5.51
N TYR A 143 -15.70 -13.04 4.38
CA TYR A 143 -15.39 -14.11 3.44
C TYR A 143 -13.90 -14.16 3.16
N SER A 144 -13.32 -15.34 3.29
CA SER A 144 -11.88 -15.57 3.12
C SER A 144 -11.59 -16.13 1.73
N LEU A 145 -10.78 -15.40 0.96
CA LEU A 145 -10.34 -15.76 -0.38
C LEU A 145 -8.84 -16.04 -0.34
N VAL A 146 -8.47 -17.31 -0.27
CA VAL A 146 -7.06 -17.73 -0.17
C VAL A 146 -6.35 -17.50 -1.50
N VAL A 147 -5.22 -16.78 -1.48
CA VAL A 147 -4.40 -16.57 -2.67
C VAL A 147 -3.58 -17.83 -2.92
N THR A 148 -4.01 -18.65 -3.89
CA THR A 148 -3.33 -19.91 -4.24
C THR A 148 -2.05 -19.68 -5.04
N LYS A 149 -2.03 -18.67 -5.91
CA LYS A 149 -0.88 -18.31 -6.72
C LYS A 149 -0.89 -16.81 -7.05
N PRO A 150 0.08 -16.02 -6.56
CA PRO A 150 0.23 -14.65 -7.03
C PRO A 150 0.72 -14.66 -8.48
N VAL A 151 -0.01 -14.01 -9.39
CA VAL A 151 0.38 -13.88 -10.81
C VAL A 151 1.20 -12.61 -11.04
N LYS A 152 0.81 -11.51 -10.40
CA LYS A 152 1.48 -10.20 -10.46
C LYS A 152 1.19 -9.45 -9.17
N ALA A 153 2.21 -8.85 -8.56
CA ALA A 153 2.08 -8.05 -7.35
C ALA A 153 3.13 -6.92 -7.32
N ASN A 154 2.83 -5.83 -6.62
CA ASN A 154 3.77 -4.73 -6.35
C ASN A 154 4.48 -4.20 -7.60
N SER A 155 3.77 -4.06 -8.72
CA SER A 155 4.39 -3.47 -9.92
C SER A 155 4.56 -1.97 -9.76
N PRO A 156 5.64 -1.37 -10.30
CA PRO A 156 5.75 0.08 -10.39
C PRO A 156 4.50 0.71 -10.99
N ILE A 157 4.13 1.89 -10.50
CA ILE A 157 3.03 2.69 -11.03
C ILE A 157 3.42 3.12 -12.46
N PRO A 158 2.58 2.86 -13.47
CA PRO A 158 2.84 3.28 -14.83
C PRO A 158 2.70 4.80 -14.94
N LEU A 159 3.83 5.52 -14.97
CA LEU A 159 3.83 6.98 -15.02
C LEU A 159 3.62 7.55 -16.43
N SER A 160 3.71 6.71 -17.48
CA SER A 160 3.56 7.15 -18.88
C SER A 160 2.15 7.65 -19.21
N SER A 161 1.14 7.22 -18.47
CA SER A 161 -0.26 7.62 -18.64
C SER A 161 -0.64 8.91 -17.90
N LEU A 162 0.26 9.47 -17.07
CA LEU A 162 0.01 10.73 -16.40
C LEU A 162 -0.01 11.85 -17.45
N LYS A 163 -1.17 12.50 -17.62
CA LYS A 163 -1.32 13.62 -18.56
C LYS A 163 -0.37 14.74 -18.13
N ARG A 164 0.61 15.04 -18.99
CA ARG A 164 1.38 16.29 -18.92
C ARG A 164 0.37 17.41 -19.21
N ARG A 165 0.10 18.26 -18.22
CA ARG A 165 -0.63 19.51 -18.46
C ARG A 165 0.30 20.67 -18.19
#